data_AF-A0AAW5LNI4-F1
#
_entry.id   AF-A0AAW5LNI4-F1
#
_cell.length_a   1.000
_cell.length_b   1.000
_cell.length_c   1.000
_cell.angle_alpha   90.00
_cell.angle_beta   90.00
_cell.angle_gamma   90.00
#
_symmetry.space_group_name_H-M   'P 1'
#
loop_
_entity.id
_entity.type
_entity.pdbx_description
1 polymer ?
#
loop_
_entity_poly.entity_id
_entity_poly.type
_entity_poly.pdbx_seq_one_letter_code
_entity_poly.pdbx_strand_id
1 'polypeptide(L)'
;MTIYKNKDIEAYINERGVDLGNINVNFYTEDNGVASIRIKIKKQDGTSVNFNETDMLPRLDLYAKDGSIFNNEPVNIVLPEYGFIQYKVSDYVIRHEGKMECELFLENNTESVHVANFYFIIKDSEITGAIGKEIRVELLEDIVLKVMTDNGIGLLDDEDKEKLGNDLKDYLVENKESFKGIKGDTGEPGPQGLQGSKGEPGPQGPKGEKGVVVSDNTDIVLLNSIAAPDSNRKPTYRIFDYGNAKTITFQGAITNVPAQQIIYAGKLPLSPNADIIINNSYNGTVLKVLPGGTISVICPSGWRPENILYFNGTYTV
;
A
#
# COMPACT_ATOMS: atom_id res chain seq x y z
N MET A 1 -14.31 -10.51 9.10
CA MET A 1 -13.99 -9.90 10.41
C MET A 1 -12.87 -8.90 10.14
N THR A 2 -13.18 -7.61 10.12
CA THR A 2 -12.17 -6.57 9.85
C THR A 2 -11.41 -6.31 11.15
N ILE A 3 -10.11 -6.59 11.16
CA ILE A 3 -9.26 -6.33 12.32
C ILE A 3 -8.78 -4.88 12.20
N TYR A 4 -9.20 -4.01 13.11
CA TYR A 4 -8.73 -2.63 13.18
C TYR A 4 -7.52 -2.55 14.11
N LYS A 5 -6.47 -1.88 13.66
CA LYS A 5 -5.33 -1.54 14.51
C LYS A 5 -5.59 -0.19 15.14
N ASN A 6 -6.27 -0.23 16.28
CA ASN A 6 -6.71 0.97 16.99
C ASN A 6 -5.83 1.24 18.22
N LYS A 7 -5.51 2.51 18.46
CA LYS A 7 -4.86 2.98 19.69
C LYS A 7 -5.73 3.99 20.40
N ASP A 8 -5.96 3.77 21.68
CA ASP A 8 -6.67 4.71 22.55
C ASP A 8 -5.67 5.60 23.29
N ILE A 9 -5.90 6.92 23.27
CA ILE A 9 -5.15 7.93 24.02
C ILE A 9 -6.10 8.93 24.70
N GLU A 10 -5.62 9.61 25.73
CA GLU A 10 -6.34 10.70 26.40
C GLU A 10 -5.61 12.03 26.19
N ALA A 11 -6.36 13.08 25.86
CA ALA A 11 -5.87 14.45 25.72
C ALA A 11 -6.63 15.37 26.68
N TYR A 12 -5.90 16.26 27.37
CA TYR A 12 -6.46 17.20 28.33
C TYR A 12 -6.32 18.62 27.78
N ILE A 13 -7.40 19.39 27.72
CA ILE A 13 -7.33 20.80 27.35
C ILE A 13 -6.85 21.58 28.58
N ASN A 14 -5.65 22.14 28.53
CA ASN A 14 -5.12 22.97 29.60
C ASN A 14 -4.19 24.10 29.09
N GLU A 15 -3.99 25.11 29.92
CA GLU A 15 -3.23 26.33 29.60
C GLU A 15 -1.71 26.12 29.46
N ARG A 16 -1.18 24.94 29.83
CA ARG A 16 0.27 24.67 29.84
C ARG A 16 0.79 24.03 28.56
N GLY A 17 -0.07 23.78 27.59
CA GLY A 17 0.23 23.01 26.39
C GLY A 17 0.33 21.52 26.71
N VAL A 18 -0.35 20.69 25.93
CA VAL A 18 -0.36 19.23 26.14
C VAL A 18 0.41 18.57 25.02
N ASP A 19 1.73 18.53 25.19
CA ASP A 19 2.58 17.63 24.42
C ASP A 19 2.51 16.24 25.05
N LEU A 20 1.78 15.34 24.40
CA LEU A 20 1.70 13.92 24.75
C LEU A 20 2.93 13.14 24.26
N GLY A 21 3.76 13.72 23.39
CA GLY A 21 4.91 13.08 22.81
C GLY A 21 4.57 11.81 22.03
N ASN A 22 5.35 10.74 22.24
CA ASN A 22 5.12 9.47 21.55
C ASN A 22 3.90 8.76 22.12
N ILE A 23 2.90 8.49 21.29
CA ILE A 23 1.72 7.71 21.72
C ILE A 23 2.00 6.21 21.82
N ASN A 24 3.23 5.78 21.57
CA ASN A 24 3.68 4.39 21.59
C ASN A 24 2.83 3.51 20.67
N VAL A 25 2.58 4.01 19.45
CA VAL A 25 1.98 3.22 18.38
C VAL A 25 2.90 3.24 17.16
N ASN A 26 3.09 2.06 16.58
CA ASN A 26 3.74 1.90 15.29
C ASN A 26 2.68 1.39 14.31
N PHE A 27 2.32 2.24 13.36
CA PHE A 27 1.62 1.79 12.18
C PHE A 27 2.62 1.32 11.12
N TYR A 28 2.12 0.60 10.14
CA TYR A 28 2.88 0.12 9.00
C TYR A 28 2.26 0.64 7.72
N THR A 29 3.07 0.82 6.69
CA THR A 29 2.62 1.26 5.35
C THR A 29 1.49 0.39 4.78
N GLU A 30 1.43 -0.88 5.20
CA GLU A 30 0.41 -1.87 4.82
C GLU A 30 -0.84 -1.89 5.72
N ASP A 31 -0.89 -1.09 6.80
CA ASP A 31 -2.08 -0.97 7.67
C ASP A 31 -3.21 -0.15 6.98
N ASN A 32 -3.33 -0.29 5.66
CA ASN A 32 -4.17 0.52 4.81
C ASN A 32 -5.66 0.34 5.14
N GLY A 33 -6.35 1.45 5.44
CA GLY A 33 -7.76 1.46 5.81
C GLY A 33 -8.10 0.80 7.15
N VAL A 34 -7.12 0.28 7.90
CA VAL A 34 -7.32 -0.40 9.20
C VAL A 34 -6.65 0.30 10.39
N ALA A 35 -5.71 1.22 10.14
CA ALA A 35 -5.09 2.05 11.18
C ALA A 35 -6.03 3.15 11.66
N SER A 36 -6.23 3.23 12.99
CA SER A 36 -6.95 4.34 13.60
C SER A 36 -6.40 4.72 14.96
N ILE A 37 -6.60 5.97 15.33
CA ILE A 37 -6.32 6.50 16.67
C ILE A 37 -7.63 7.02 17.22
N ARG A 38 -8.01 6.54 18.40
CA ARG A 38 -9.15 7.04 19.16
C ARG A 38 -8.62 7.90 20.30
N ILE A 39 -9.16 9.12 20.40
CA ILE A 39 -8.69 10.13 21.34
C ILE A 39 -9.88 10.49 22.23
N LYS A 40 -9.69 10.40 23.54
CA LYS A 40 -10.64 10.91 24.51
C LYS A 40 -10.23 12.31 24.94
N ILE A 41 -11.09 13.29 24.71
CA ILE A 41 -10.82 14.69 25.06
C ILE A 41 -11.45 15.03 26.41
N LYS A 42 -10.63 15.54 27.32
CA LYS A 42 -11.02 15.99 28.66
C LYS A 42 -10.72 17.47 28.84
N LYS A 43 -11.54 18.15 29.63
CA LYS A 43 -11.31 19.52 30.09
C LYS A 43 -10.27 19.54 31.21
N GLN A 44 -9.81 20.74 31.59
CA GLN A 44 -8.80 20.93 32.65
C GLN A 44 -9.23 20.35 34.01
N ASP A 45 -10.53 20.31 34.29
CA ASP A 45 -11.12 19.72 35.51
C ASP A 45 -11.20 18.18 35.47
N GLY A 46 -10.76 17.55 34.37
CA GLY A 46 -10.78 16.10 34.15
C GLY A 46 -12.12 15.57 33.62
N THR A 47 -13.15 16.40 33.50
CA THR A 47 -14.43 16.00 32.89
C THR A 47 -14.27 15.81 31.38
N SER A 48 -15.06 14.91 30.78
CA SER A 48 -14.99 14.68 29.33
C SER A 48 -15.71 15.81 28.59
N VAL A 49 -15.19 16.20 27.42
CA VAL A 49 -15.91 17.14 26.55
C VAL A 49 -17.14 16.43 25.99
N ASN A 50 -18.32 17.05 26.09
CA ASN A 50 -19.55 16.54 25.48
C ASN A 50 -19.77 17.26 24.14
N PHE A 51 -19.55 16.56 23.03
CA PHE A 51 -19.72 17.12 21.67
C PHE A 51 -21.18 17.36 21.28
N ASN A 52 -22.16 16.87 22.04
CA ASN A 52 -23.57 17.23 21.83
C ASN A 52 -23.93 18.60 22.43
N GLU A 53 -23.05 19.16 23.28
CA GLU A 53 -23.27 20.41 24.01
C GLU A 53 -22.34 21.55 23.55
N THR A 54 -21.54 21.32 22.51
CA THR A 54 -20.62 22.32 21.94
C THR A 54 -20.67 22.29 20.42
N ASP A 55 -20.38 23.44 19.80
CA ASP A 55 -20.22 23.59 18.36
C ASP A 55 -18.75 23.45 17.91
N MET A 56 -17.82 23.22 18.84
CA MET A 56 -16.41 22.98 18.52
C MET A 56 -16.21 21.61 17.88
N LEU A 57 -15.57 21.61 16.70
CA LEU A 57 -15.28 20.43 15.91
C LEU A 57 -13.77 20.11 15.93
N PRO A 58 -13.40 18.81 15.89
CA PRO A 58 -12.01 18.41 15.85
C PRO A 58 -11.39 18.65 14.47
N ARG A 59 -10.20 19.25 14.47
CA ARG A 59 -9.32 19.37 13.31
C ARG A 59 -7.96 18.79 13.66
N LEU A 60 -7.41 17.97 12.77
CA LEU A 60 -6.09 17.36 12.94
C LEU A 60 -5.18 17.74 11.77
N ASP A 61 -4.02 18.29 12.10
CA ASP A 61 -2.96 18.55 11.14
C ASP A 61 -1.79 17.60 11.40
N LEU A 62 -1.17 17.08 10.34
CA LEU A 62 -0.03 16.17 10.43
C LEU A 62 1.16 16.70 9.63
N TYR A 63 2.35 16.51 10.21
CA TYR A 63 3.63 16.84 9.61
C TYR A 63 4.47 15.57 9.56
N ALA A 64 4.73 15.09 8.34
CA ALA A 64 5.57 13.93 8.12
C ALA A 64 7.06 14.30 8.17
N LYS A 65 7.88 13.34 8.59
CA LYS A 65 9.34 13.46 8.60
C LYS A 65 9.94 13.80 7.23
N ASP A 66 9.30 13.39 6.14
CA ASP A 66 9.75 13.66 4.78
C ASP A 66 9.42 15.10 4.29
N GLY A 67 8.78 15.91 5.16
CA GLY A 67 8.36 17.28 4.88
C GLY A 67 6.94 17.41 4.33
N SER A 68 6.22 16.30 4.12
CA SER A 68 4.81 16.33 3.70
C SER A 68 3.91 16.86 4.81
N ILE A 69 2.89 17.63 4.44
CA ILE A 69 1.95 18.24 5.39
C ILE A 69 0.52 17.86 5.00
N PHE A 70 -0.27 17.43 5.98
CA PHE A 70 -1.67 17.05 5.81
C PHE A 70 -2.50 17.93 6.74
N ASN A 71 -3.14 18.94 6.17
CA ASN A 71 -3.97 19.85 6.93
C ASN A 71 -5.42 19.39 6.90
N ASN A 72 -6.13 19.58 8.02
CA ASN A 72 -7.55 19.31 8.13
C ASN A 72 -7.94 17.86 7.81
N GLU A 73 -7.17 16.90 8.34
CA GLU A 73 -7.48 15.49 8.20
C GLU A 73 -8.84 15.15 8.85
N PRO A 74 -9.64 14.26 8.24
CA PRO A 74 -10.99 13.96 8.71
C PRO A 74 -10.96 13.19 10.04
N VAL A 75 -11.55 13.80 11.08
CA VAL A 75 -11.71 13.19 12.40
C VAL A 75 -13.19 12.98 12.70
N ASN A 76 -13.57 11.74 13.00
CA ASN A 76 -14.96 11.39 13.29
C ASN A 76 -15.24 11.50 14.80
N ILE A 77 -16.36 12.09 15.18
CA ILE A 77 -16.87 12.02 16.55
C ILE A 77 -17.64 10.69 16.69
N VAL A 78 -17.23 9.83 17.63
CA VAL A 78 -17.77 8.45 17.73
C VAL A 78 -18.67 8.27 18.95
N LEU A 79 -18.28 8.82 20.11
CA LEU A 79 -19.11 8.85 21.32
C LEU A 79 -19.12 10.27 21.87
N PRO A 80 -20.01 11.14 21.36
CA PRO A 80 -19.99 12.57 21.63
C PRO A 80 -20.15 12.89 23.11
N GLU A 81 -21.03 12.19 23.83
CA GLU A 81 -21.27 12.41 25.26
C GLU A 81 -20.10 12.02 26.17
N TYR A 82 -19.16 11.22 25.66
CA TYR A 82 -17.97 10.76 26.40
C TYR A 82 -16.67 11.38 25.87
N GLY A 83 -16.75 12.30 24.91
CA GLY A 83 -15.60 13.01 24.36
C GLY A 83 -14.68 12.15 23.49
N PHE A 84 -15.18 11.07 22.89
CA PHE A 84 -14.36 10.24 22.00
C PHE A 84 -14.46 10.69 20.55
N ILE A 85 -13.31 10.98 19.98
CA ILE A 85 -13.08 11.17 18.56
C ILE A 85 -12.20 10.03 18.02
N GLN A 86 -12.27 9.77 16.72
CA GLN A 86 -11.48 8.76 16.05
C GLN A 86 -10.93 9.31 14.73
N TYR A 87 -9.61 9.40 14.66
CA TYR A 87 -8.90 9.62 13.42
C TYR A 87 -8.63 8.28 12.75
N LYS A 88 -9.09 8.10 11.52
CA LYS A 88 -8.73 6.97 10.68
C LYS A 88 -7.56 7.41 9.81
N VAL A 89 -6.40 6.77 9.97
CA VAL A 89 -5.23 7.12 9.17
C VAL A 89 -5.55 6.81 7.71
N SER A 90 -5.44 7.83 6.86
CA SER A 90 -5.80 7.72 5.45
C SER A 90 -4.76 6.89 4.68
N ASP A 91 -5.19 6.30 3.56
CA ASP A 91 -4.33 5.59 2.62
C ASP A 91 -3.19 6.47 2.09
N TYR A 92 -3.37 7.79 2.11
CA TYR A 92 -2.36 8.75 1.69
C TYR A 92 -1.34 8.96 2.81
N VAL A 93 -1.79 9.24 4.04
CA VAL A 93 -0.92 9.43 5.21
C VAL A 93 -0.12 8.17 5.54
N ILE A 94 -0.75 6.99 5.50
CA ILE A 94 -0.13 5.72 5.90
C ILE A 94 1.10 5.35 5.05
N ARG A 95 1.24 5.94 3.86
CA ARG A 95 2.38 5.70 2.93
C ARG A 95 3.64 6.48 3.29
N HIS A 96 3.55 7.47 4.18
CA HIS A 96 4.69 8.29 4.57
C HIS A 96 5.42 7.61 5.72
N GLU A 97 6.48 6.87 5.40
CA GLU A 97 7.34 6.27 6.42
C GLU A 97 7.99 7.35 7.29
N GLY A 98 7.96 7.12 8.60
CA GLY A 98 8.71 7.87 9.58
C GLY A 98 7.83 8.44 10.68
N LYS A 99 8.36 9.49 11.31
CA LYS A 99 7.66 10.20 12.37
C LYS A 99 6.53 11.02 11.74
N MET A 100 5.33 10.88 12.27
CA MET A 100 4.17 11.70 11.97
C MET A 100 3.87 12.55 13.19
N GLU A 101 4.25 13.82 13.15
CA GLU A 101 3.87 14.81 14.17
C GLU A 101 2.44 15.25 13.92
N CYS A 102 1.66 15.37 14.98
CA CYS A 102 0.24 15.65 14.92
C CYS A 102 -0.12 16.79 15.86
N GLU A 103 -0.88 17.74 15.35
CA GLU A 103 -1.44 18.86 16.11
C GLU A 103 -2.96 18.76 16.05
N LEU A 104 -3.58 18.57 17.22
CA LEU A 104 -5.04 18.45 17.36
C LEU A 104 -5.62 19.76 17.87
N PHE A 105 -6.62 20.26 17.16
CA PHE A 105 -7.38 21.45 17.51
C PHE A 105 -8.86 21.12 17.70
N LEU A 106 -9.54 21.95 18.47
CA LEU A 106 -10.99 22.08 18.49
C LEU A 106 -11.35 23.48 18.05
N GLU A 107 -12.17 23.62 17.01
CA GLU A 107 -12.50 24.92 16.44
C GLU A 107 -13.97 25.05 16.04
N ASN A 108 -14.46 26.27 16.09
CA ASN A 108 -15.73 26.69 15.51
C ASN A 108 -15.51 27.97 14.67
N ASN A 109 -16.58 28.64 14.26
CA ASN A 109 -16.47 29.82 13.41
C ASN A 109 -15.79 31.04 14.09
N THR A 110 -15.66 31.03 15.42
CA THR A 110 -15.22 32.19 16.21
C THR A 110 -13.98 31.93 17.06
N GLU A 111 -13.73 30.67 17.45
CA GLU A 111 -12.74 30.27 18.44
C GLU A 111 -12.01 29.01 17.96
N SER A 112 -10.73 28.92 18.31
CA SER A 112 -9.90 27.73 18.09
C SER A 112 -9.07 27.46 19.32
N VAL A 113 -9.03 26.20 19.75
CA VAL A 113 -8.32 25.73 20.94
C VAL A 113 -7.36 24.64 20.52
N HIS A 114 -6.07 24.84 20.83
CA HIS A 114 -5.07 23.82 20.66
C HIS A 114 -5.18 22.78 21.79
N VAL A 115 -5.46 21.52 21.43
CA VAL A 115 -5.78 20.46 22.39
C VAL A 115 -4.55 19.65 22.76
N ALA A 116 -3.83 19.13 21.77
CA ALA A 116 -2.67 18.29 22.03
C ALA A 116 -1.72 18.19 20.85
N ASN A 117 -0.43 18.10 21.17
CA ASN A 117 0.61 17.64 20.27
C ASN A 117 0.95 16.20 20.59
N PHE A 118 1.09 15.38 19.57
CA PHE A 118 1.56 14.01 19.73
C PHE A 118 2.21 13.53 18.46
N TYR A 119 2.91 12.41 18.52
CA TYR A 119 3.40 11.77 17.32
C TYR A 119 3.25 10.26 17.39
N PHE A 120 3.11 9.67 16.21
CA PHE A 120 3.23 8.24 15.98
C PHE A 120 4.30 7.95 14.93
N ILE A 121 4.66 6.69 14.80
CA ILE A 121 5.63 6.24 13.81
C ILE A 121 4.91 5.36 12.81
N ILE A 122 5.07 5.66 11.54
CA ILE A 122 4.79 4.73 10.44
C ILE A 122 6.12 4.06 10.11
N LYS A 123 6.15 2.74 10.18
CA LYS A 123 7.30 1.94 9.75
C LYS A 123 7.04 1.45 8.34
N ASP A 124 8.07 1.47 7.51
CA ASP A 124 7.99 0.72 6.27
C ASP A 124 7.88 -0.77 6.61
N SER A 125 7.00 -1.47 5.91
CA SER A 125 6.75 -2.88 6.11
C SER A 125 7.83 -3.72 5.43
N GLU A 126 9.10 -3.29 5.46
CA GLU A 126 10.30 -3.95 4.91
C GLU A 126 10.13 -4.75 3.59
N ILE A 127 9.20 -4.35 2.73
CA ILE A 127 9.05 -4.87 1.37
C ILE A 127 9.39 -3.73 0.42
N THR A 128 10.70 -3.61 0.17
CA THR A 128 11.39 -2.70 -0.78
C THR A 128 11.36 -1.21 -0.38
N GLY A 129 12.45 -0.60 0.06
CA GLY A 129 13.77 -0.54 -0.60
C GLY A 129 13.94 0.85 -1.23
N ALA A 130 14.57 1.77 -0.50
CA ALA A 130 14.99 3.10 -0.99
C ALA A 130 14.06 3.71 -2.05
N ILE A 131 12.86 4.13 -1.64
CA ILE A 131 11.99 4.91 -2.53
C ILE A 131 12.59 6.32 -2.60
N GLY A 132 13.48 6.52 -3.56
CA GLY A 132 13.66 7.85 -4.13
C GLY A 132 12.33 8.24 -4.75
N LYS A 133 11.58 9.14 -4.10
CA LYS A 133 10.48 9.97 -4.63
C LYS A 133 9.94 9.50 -5.99
N GLU A 134 9.27 8.36 -6.04
CA GLU A 134 8.64 7.89 -7.28
C GLU A 134 7.25 8.54 -7.35
N ILE A 135 7.13 9.59 -8.15
CA ILE A 135 5.84 10.17 -8.51
C ILE A 135 5.13 9.13 -9.37
N ARG A 136 4.12 8.44 -8.81
CA ARG A 136 3.15 7.70 -9.60
C ARG A 136 2.15 8.70 -10.17
N VAL A 137 2.12 8.81 -11.49
CA VAL A 137 1.28 9.78 -12.24
C VAL A 137 -0.22 9.60 -11.90
N GLU A 138 -0.62 8.38 -11.55
CA GLU A 138 -1.98 8.03 -11.08
C GLU A 138 -2.42 8.81 -9.84
N LEU A 139 -1.49 9.23 -8.96
CA LEU A 139 -1.80 10.01 -7.74
C LEU A 139 -1.95 11.52 -8.01
N LEU A 140 -1.46 12.00 -9.16
CA LEU A 140 -1.60 13.40 -9.56
C LEU A 140 -2.97 13.66 -10.21
N GLU A 141 -3.53 12.67 -10.91
CA GLU A 141 -4.87 12.75 -11.51
C GLU A 141 -5.94 13.05 -10.45
N ASP A 142 -5.95 12.29 -9.35
CA ASP A 142 -6.96 12.46 -8.29
C ASP A 142 -6.83 13.79 -7.55
N ILE A 143 -5.60 14.26 -7.31
CA ILE A 143 -5.36 15.55 -6.64
C ILE A 143 -5.76 16.70 -7.55
N VAL A 144 -5.40 16.66 -8.84
CA VAL A 144 -5.76 17.70 -9.81
C VAL A 144 -7.27 17.71 -10.03
N LEU A 145 -7.90 16.54 -10.18
CA LEU A 145 -9.35 16.43 -10.32
C LEU A 145 -10.07 16.98 -9.08
N LYS A 146 -9.61 16.66 -7.87
CA LYS A 146 -10.18 17.18 -6.63
C LYS A 146 -10.02 18.70 -6.51
N VAL A 147 -8.82 19.24 -6.76
CA VAL A 147 -8.55 20.70 -6.71
C VAL A 147 -9.35 21.46 -7.79
N MET A 148 -9.59 20.86 -8.96
CA MET A 148 -10.43 21.45 -10.00
C MET A 148 -11.93 21.39 -9.66
N THR A 149 -12.36 20.36 -8.92
CA THR A 149 -13.76 20.22 -8.49
C THR A 149 -14.09 21.17 -7.34
N ASP A 150 -13.16 21.34 -6.38
CA ASP A 150 -13.34 22.20 -5.19
C ASP A 150 -13.31 23.70 -5.52
N ASN A 151 -12.61 24.12 -6.58
CA ASN A 151 -12.51 25.53 -7.00
C ASN A 151 -13.63 26.01 -7.95
N GLY A 152 -14.73 25.27 -8.04
CA GLY A 152 -15.96 25.78 -8.66
C GLY A 152 -16.06 25.62 -10.17
N ILE A 153 -15.71 24.46 -10.71
CA ILE A 153 -16.12 24.10 -12.07
C ILE A 153 -17.36 23.21 -12.04
N GLY A 154 -18.49 23.82 -11.66
CA GLY A 154 -19.83 23.28 -11.94
C GLY A 154 -20.28 23.51 -13.39
N LEU A 155 -19.32 23.72 -14.31
CA LEU A 155 -19.55 24.11 -15.71
C LEU A 155 -18.99 23.10 -16.73
N LEU A 156 -18.33 22.04 -16.29
CA LEU A 156 -17.86 20.98 -17.18
C LEU A 156 -18.82 19.80 -17.06
N ASP A 157 -19.34 19.36 -18.20
CA ASP A 157 -20.03 18.08 -18.29
C ASP A 157 -19.02 16.93 -18.10
N ASP A 158 -19.54 15.71 -17.97
CA ASP A 158 -18.70 14.55 -17.67
C ASP A 158 -17.74 14.21 -18.82
N GLU A 159 -18.05 14.64 -20.05
CA GLU A 159 -17.21 14.47 -21.23
C GLU A 159 -16.00 15.41 -21.20
N ASP A 160 -16.21 16.68 -20.84
CA ASP A 160 -15.14 17.65 -20.68
C ASP A 160 -14.19 17.29 -19.51
N LYS A 161 -14.71 16.69 -18.43
CA LYS A 161 -13.89 16.19 -17.32
C LYS A 161 -13.00 15.02 -17.73
N GLU A 162 -13.55 14.06 -18.49
CA GLU A 162 -12.81 12.91 -18.97
C GLU A 162 -11.70 13.35 -19.94
N LYS A 163 -12.03 14.26 -20.86
CA LYS A 163 -11.06 14.82 -21.80
C LYS A 163 -9.96 15.60 -21.09
N LEU A 164 -10.32 16.46 -20.14
CA LEU A 164 -9.34 17.21 -19.35
C LEU A 164 -8.45 16.29 -18.52
N GLY A 165 -9.02 15.23 -17.92
CA GLY A 165 -8.26 14.21 -17.19
C GLY A 165 -7.25 13.50 -18.07
N ASN A 166 -7.64 13.13 -19.29
CA ASN A 166 -6.73 12.51 -20.27
C ASN A 166 -5.65 13.48 -20.77
N ASP A 167 -6.02 14.72 -21.11
CA ASP A 167 -5.07 15.75 -21.56
C ASP A 167 -4.03 16.08 -20.48
N LEU A 168 -4.45 16.12 -19.20
CA LEU A 168 -3.55 16.31 -18.06
C LEU A 168 -2.63 15.11 -17.85
N LYS A 169 -3.14 13.88 -17.98
CA LYS A 169 -2.36 12.65 -17.88
C LYS A 169 -1.27 12.62 -18.93
N ASP A 170 -1.62 12.92 -20.18
CA ASP A 170 -0.67 12.98 -21.28
C ASP A 170 0.39 14.06 -21.04
N TYR A 171 -0.02 15.26 -20.61
CA TYR A 171 0.91 16.35 -20.27
C TYR A 171 1.88 15.97 -19.13
N LEU A 172 1.41 15.28 -18.09
CA LEU A 172 2.23 14.83 -16.97
C LEU A 172 3.24 13.75 -17.38
N VAL A 173 2.83 12.84 -18.26
CA VAL A 173 3.71 11.81 -18.83
C VAL A 173 4.78 12.43 -19.71
N GLU A 174 4.40 13.38 -20.58
CA GLU A 174 5.32 14.08 -21.47
C GLU A 174 6.30 14.99 -20.72
N ASN A 175 5.88 15.59 -19.61
CA ASN A 175 6.67 16.55 -18.83
C ASN A 175 7.22 15.96 -17.51
N LYS A 176 7.33 14.63 -17.42
CA LYS A 176 7.76 13.91 -16.18
C LYS A 176 9.07 14.44 -15.57
N GLU A 177 9.99 14.92 -16.40
CA GLU A 177 11.28 15.48 -15.95
C GLU A 177 11.13 16.87 -15.29
N SER A 178 10.10 17.64 -15.63
CA SER A 178 9.81 18.96 -15.05
C SER A 178 9.20 18.88 -13.64
N PHE A 179 8.65 17.72 -13.28
CA PHE A 179 8.04 17.45 -11.97
C PHE A 179 8.94 16.64 -11.03
N LYS A 180 10.14 16.22 -11.48
CA LYS A 180 11.15 15.71 -10.56
C LYS A 180 11.60 16.85 -9.66
N GLY A 181 11.30 16.74 -8.36
CA GLY A 181 11.87 17.65 -7.37
C GLY A 181 13.39 17.68 -7.49
N ILE A 182 13.99 18.84 -7.28
CA ILE A 182 15.45 18.98 -7.12
C ILE A 182 15.95 17.87 -6.20
N LYS A 183 16.98 17.14 -6.66
CA LYS A 183 17.72 16.19 -5.84
C LYS A 183 18.14 16.96 -4.58
N GLY A 184 17.65 16.54 -3.42
CA GLY A 184 18.05 17.14 -2.15
C GLY A 184 19.58 17.11 -2.05
N ASP A 185 20.16 18.19 -1.52
CA ASP A 185 21.60 18.28 -1.33
C ASP A 185 22.11 17.03 -0.62
N THR A 186 23.23 16.51 -1.13
CA THR A 186 23.89 15.38 -0.49
C THR A 186 24.33 15.83 0.89
N GLY A 187 23.75 15.24 1.94
CA GLY A 187 24.14 15.55 3.32
C GLY A 187 25.65 15.42 3.47
N GLU A 188 26.25 16.31 4.27
CA GLU A 188 27.70 16.29 4.49
C GLU A 188 28.17 14.90 4.92
N PRO A 189 29.34 14.43 4.45
CA PRO A 189 29.92 13.18 4.92
C PRO A 189 30.05 13.21 6.44
N GLY A 190 29.48 12.22 7.12
CA GLY A 190 29.69 12.04 8.55
C GLY A 190 31.18 11.93 8.87
N PRO A 191 31.63 12.34 10.08
CA PRO A 191 33.05 12.31 10.44
C PRO A 191 33.62 10.90 10.26
N GLN A 192 34.83 10.84 9.71
CA GLN A 192 35.55 9.59 9.44
C GLN A 192 35.71 8.78 10.74
N GLY A 193 35.12 7.58 10.77
CA GLY A 193 35.27 6.66 11.89
C GLY A 193 36.73 6.27 12.11
N LEU A 194 37.14 6.15 13.38
CA LEU A 194 38.44 5.59 13.75
C LEU A 194 38.60 4.21 13.13
N GLN A 195 39.81 3.92 12.64
CA GLN A 195 40.17 2.66 11.99
C GLN A 195 39.84 1.47 12.91
N GLY A 196 38.85 0.66 12.49
CA GLY A 196 38.45 -0.53 13.22
C GLY A 196 39.56 -1.58 13.24
N SER A 197 39.74 -2.22 14.40
CA SER A 197 40.43 -3.50 14.48
C SER A 197 39.71 -4.54 13.60
N LYS A 198 40.49 -5.47 13.05
CA LYS A 198 40.04 -6.54 12.15
C LYS A 198 38.78 -7.21 12.69
N GLY A 199 37.67 -7.09 11.96
CA GLY A 199 36.37 -7.62 12.37
C GLY A 199 36.37 -9.15 12.45
N GLU A 200 35.71 -9.68 13.48
CA GLU A 200 35.27 -11.07 13.48
C GLU A 200 34.21 -11.29 12.39
N PRO A 201 34.05 -12.52 11.86
CA PRO A 201 32.96 -12.84 10.94
C PRO A 201 31.62 -12.44 11.54
N GLY A 202 30.77 -11.75 10.76
CA GLY A 202 29.44 -11.35 11.22
C GLY A 202 28.62 -12.57 11.66
N PRO A 203 27.69 -12.41 12.62
CA PRO A 203 26.81 -13.49 13.02
C PRO A 203 26.05 -14.00 11.79
N GLN A 204 25.91 -15.33 11.69
CA GLN A 204 25.06 -15.94 10.68
C GLN A 204 23.64 -15.37 10.83
N GLY A 205 23.05 -14.89 9.74
CA GLY A 205 21.70 -14.31 9.75
C GLY A 205 20.68 -15.29 10.38
N PRO A 206 19.58 -14.76 10.97
CA PRO A 206 18.55 -15.61 11.54
C PRO A 206 18.10 -16.64 10.50
N LYS A 207 17.98 -17.89 10.93
CA LYS A 207 17.46 -18.97 10.10
C LYS A 207 16.04 -18.59 9.69
N GLY A 208 15.78 -18.48 8.38
CA GLY A 208 14.45 -18.10 7.88
C GLY A 208 13.33 -18.94 8.48
N GLU A 209 12.21 -18.30 8.81
CA GLU A 209 11.02 -19.02 9.25
C GLU A 209 10.62 -20.03 8.16
N LYS A 210 10.45 -21.29 8.56
CA LYS A 210 9.96 -22.31 7.63
C LYS A 210 8.50 -22.00 7.34
N GLY A 211 8.18 -21.65 6.09
CA GLY A 211 6.80 -21.50 5.64
C GLY A 211 6.00 -22.76 5.94
N VAL A 212 4.78 -22.58 6.44
CA VAL A 212 3.86 -23.70 6.66
C VAL A 212 3.25 -24.04 5.31
N VAL A 213 3.38 -25.29 4.86
CA VAL A 213 2.67 -25.76 3.66
C VAL A 213 1.19 -25.85 4.01
N VAL A 214 0.37 -25.03 3.35
CA VAL A 214 -1.09 -24.98 3.57
C VAL A 214 -1.84 -25.73 2.47
N SER A 215 -1.19 -26.03 1.35
CA SER A 215 -1.71 -26.98 0.35
C SER A 215 -0.61 -27.91 -0.16
N ASP A 216 -0.93 -29.20 -0.26
CA ASP A 216 -0.09 -30.17 -0.98
C ASP A 216 -0.05 -29.87 -2.48
N ASN A 217 0.69 -30.69 -3.24
CA ASN A 217 0.88 -30.57 -4.69
C ASN A 217 -0.43 -30.81 -5.46
N THR A 218 -1.25 -29.76 -5.57
CA THR A 218 -2.64 -29.82 -6.05
C THR A 218 -2.71 -29.54 -7.55
N ASP A 219 -3.54 -30.28 -8.29
CA ASP A 219 -3.71 -30.10 -9.73
C ASP A 219 -4.31 -28.71 -10.07
N ILE A 220 -3.72 -28.04 -11.06
CA ILE A 220 -4.27 -26.79 -11.63
C ILE A 220 -5.45 -27.15 -12.54
N VAL A 221 -6.56 -26.43 -12.40
CA VAL A 221 -7.71 -26.57 -13.29
C VAL A 221 -7.35 -26.00 -14.67
N LEU A 222 -7.26 -26.88 -15.68
CA LEU A 222 -6.98 -26.49 -17.06
C LEU A 222 -8.26 -26.10 -17.81
N LEU A 223 -8.13 -25.15 -18.74
CA LEU A 223 -9.24 -24.56 -19.49
C LEU A 223 -9.03 -24.72 -21.01
N ASN A 224 -10.06 -24.41 -21.81
CA ASN A 224 -9.96 -24.31 -23.28
C ASN A 224 -9.34 -25.52 -23.98
N SER A 225 -9.64 -26.73 -23.51
CA SER A 225 -9.11 -28.01 -24.03
C SER A 225 -7.58 -28.16 -23.92
N ILE A 226 -6.92 -27.32 -23.11
CA ILE A 226 -5.52 -27.50 -22.73
C ILE A 226 -5.40 -28.73 -21.85
N ALA A 227 -4.35 -29.53 -22.09
CA ALA A 227 -4.15 -30.80 -21.41
C ALA A 227 -2.76 -30.89 -20.76
N ALA A 228 -2.64 -31.74 -19.74
CA ALA A 228 -1.34 -32.20 -19.26
C ALA A 228 -0.73 -33.17 -20.30
N PRO A 229 0.57 -33.08 -20.62
CA PRO A 229 1.22 -33.96 -21.60
C PRO A 229 1.21 -35.44 -21.19
N ASP A 230 1.31 -35.72 -19.89
CA ASP A 230 1.15 -37.05 -19.30
C ASP A 230 0.81 -36.98 -17.81
N SER A 231 0.66 -38.15 -17.18
CA SER A 231 0.32 -38.30 -15.76
C SER A 231 1.41 -37.80 -14.79
N ASN A 232 2.67 -37.72 -15.22
CA ASN A 232 3.81 -37.33 -14.38
C ASN A 232 4.12 -35.83 -14.46
N ARG A 233 3.69 -35.16 -15.52
CA ARG A 233 3.97 -33.73 -15.80
C ARG A 233 2.74 -32.86 -15.64
N LYS A 234 1.80 -33.27 -14.78
CA LYS A 234 0.60 -32.50 -14.48
C LYS A 234 0.95 -31.11 -13.94
N PRO A 235 0.30 -30.05 -14.44
CA PRO A 235 0.30 -28.74 -13.83
C PRO A 235 -0.22 -28.81 -12.41
N THR A 236 0.62 -28.42 -11.45
CA THR A 236 0.29 -28.42 -10.02
C THR A 236 0.75 -27.14 -9.35
N TYR A 237 0.14 -26.83 -8.21
CA TYR A 237 0.54 -25.72 -7.36
C TYR A 237 0.62 -26.15 -5.88
N ARG A 238 1.34 -25.37 -5.10
CA ARG A 238 1.40 -25.43 -3.63
C ARG A 238 1.33 -24.03 -3.06
N ILE A 239 0.65 -23.92 -1.93
CA ILE A 239 0.51 -22.67 -1.18
C ILE A 239 1.34 -22.79 0.10
N PHE A 240 2.20 -21.82 0.29
CA PHE A 240 2.96 -21.59 1.51
C PHE A 240 2.37 -20.39 2.23
N ASP A 241 2.14 -20.54 3.52
CA ASP A 241 1.72 -19.46 4.38
C ASP A 241 2.91 -19.01 5.23
N TYR A 242 3.19 -17.71 5.13
CA TYR A 242 4.22 -17.00 5.87
C TYR A 242 3.59 -15.93 6.76
N GLY A 243 2.48 -16.25 7.43
CA GLY A 243 1.78 -15.40 8.39
C GLY A 243 0.92 -14.35 7.71
N ASN A 244 1.55 -13.32 7.15
CA ASN A 244 0.87 -12.19 6.50
C ASN A 244 0.88 -12.29 4.97
N ALA A 245 1.65 -13.22 4.42
CA ALA A 245 1.82 -13.40 2.99
C ALA A 245 1.50 -14.84 2.59
N LYS A 246 0.83 -15.02 1.46
CA LYS A 246 0.62 -16.35 0.87
C LYS A 246 1.41 -16.45 -0.41
N THR A 247 2.36 -17.37 -0.44
CA THR A 247 3.14 -17.65 -1.64
C THR A 247 2.57 -18.87 -2.34
N ILE A 248 2.28 -18.76 -3.63
CA ILE A 248 1.97 -19.90 -4.48
C ILE A 248 3.17 -20.22 -5.35
N THR A 249 3.64 -21.46 -5.25
CA THR A 249 4.57 -22.03 -6.22
C THR A 249 3.77 -22.94 -7.14
N PHE A 250 4.02 -22.90 -8.43
CA PHE A 250 3.37 -23.78 -9.38
C PHE A 250 4.33 -24.21 -10.47
N GLN A 251 4.08 -25.39 -11.01
CA GLN A 251 4.93 -25.99 -12.01
C GLN A 251 4.16 -27.04 -12.79
N GLY A 252 4.64 -27.34 -13.99
CA GLY A 252 4.20 -28.48 -14.76
C GLY A 252 4.36 -28.19 -16.24
N ALA A 253 3.56 -28.88 -17.03
CA ALA A 253 3.58 -28.69 -18.47
C ALA A 253 2.17 -28.74 -19.04
N ILE A 254 1.97 -27.98 -20.13
CA ILE A 254 0.74 -28.01 -20.91
C ILE A 254 1.04 -28.34 -22.37
N THR A 255 0.07 -28.94 -23.04
CA THR A 255 0.07 -29.22 -24.48
C THR A 255 -1.29 -28.85 -25.08
N ASN A 256 -1.43 -29.01 -26.39
CA ASN A 256 -2.62 -28.62 -27.17
C ASN A 256 -2.88 -27.10 -27.16
N VAL A 257 -1.81 -26.30 -27.05
CA VAL A 257 -1.91 -24.83 -27.07
C VAL A 257 -1.85 -24.36 -28.53
N PRO A 258 -2.89 -23.67 -29.06
CA PRO A 258 -2.86 -23.14 -30.42
C PRO A 258 -1.90 -21.94 -30.56
N ALA A 259 -1.38 -21.74 -31.77
CA ALA A 259 -0.47 -20.62 -32.07
C ALA A 259 -1.23 -19.29 -32.23
N GLN A 260 -0.52 -18.18 -31.97
CA GLN A 260 -0.91 -16.80 -32.33
C GLN A 260 -2.23 -16.27 -31.74
N GLN A 261 -2.72 -16.83 -30.63
CA GLN A 261 -3.88 -16.32 -29.89
C GLN A 261 -3.58 -16.31 -28.39
N ILE A 262 -4.22 -15.38 -27.66
CA ILE A 262 -4.24 -15.41 -26.20
C ILE A 262 -5.19 -16.53 -25.79
N ILE A 263 -4.69 -17.52 -25.06
CA ILE A 263 -5.49 -18.62 -24.54
C ILE A 263 -5.41 -18.63 -23.03
N TYR A 264 -6.55 -18.73 -22.36
CA TYR A 264 -6.59 -18.97 -20.92
C TYR A 264 -6.36 -20.46 -20.67
N ALA A 265 -5.21 -20.80 -20.14
CA ALA A 265 -4.74 -22.18 -20.00
C ALA A 265 -5.18 -22.83 -18.68
N GLY A 266 -5.40 -22.04 -17.64
CA GLY A 266 -5.82 -22.57 -16.34
C GLY A 266 -6.11 -21.49 -15.30
N LYS A 267 -6.49 -21.92 -14.09
CA LYS A 267 -6.81 -21.02 -12.98
C LYS A 267 -6.12 -21.44 -11.69
N LEU A 268 -5.51 -20.46 -11.01
CA LEU A 268 -4.91 -20.58 -9.69
C LEU A 268 -5.86 -20.00 -8.62
N PRO A 269 -5.79 -20.51 -7.37
CA PRO A 269 -6.67 -20.07 -6.28
C PRO A 269 -6.29 -18.70 -5.70
N LEU A 270 -5.08 -18.22 -5.96
CA LEU A 270 -4.58 -16.92 -5.50
C LEU A 270 -4.39 -15.99 -6.71
N SER A 271 -4.76 -14.73 -6.57
CA SER A 271 -4.75 -13.74 -7.66
C SER A 271 -3.67 -12.71 -7.38
N PRO A 272 -2.67 -12.54 -8.26
CA PRO A 272 -1.69 -11.48 -8.10
C PRO A 272 -2.32 -10.11 -8.38
N ASN A 273 -1.76 -9.05 -7.77
CA ASN A 273 -2.21 -7.67 -7.96
C ASN A 273 -1.82 -7.09 -9.34
N ALA A 274 -0.96 -7.78 -10.08
CA ALA A 274 -0.52 -7.41 -11.42
C ALA A 274 -0.24 -8.66 -12.26
N ASP A 275 -0.09 -8.48 -13.58
CA ASP A 275 0.37 -9.52 -14.49
C ASP A 275 1.74 -10.06 -14.04
N ILE A 276 1.87 -11.38 -13.90
CA ILE A 276 3.15 -12.03 -13.59
C ILE A 276 3.59 -12.85 -14.79
N ILE A 277 4.71 -12.47 -15.42
CA ILE A 277 5.31 -13.24 -16.51
C ILE A 277 5.99 -14.48 -15.94
N ILE A 278 5.67 -15.63 -16.53
CA ILE A 278 6.11 -16.95 -16.06
C ILE A 278 7.21 -17.48 -16.95
N ASN A 279 8.29 -17.94 -16.31
CA ASN A 279 9.38 -18.62 -16.96
C ASN A 279 8.87 -19.91 -17.61
N ASN A 280 9.24 -20.11 -18.87
CA ASN A 280 8.81 -21.26 -19.63
C ASN A 280 9.92 -21.75 -20.58
N SER A 281 9.78 -22.98 -21.05
CA SER A 281 10.82 -23.67 -21.82
C SER A 281 10.95 -23.25 -23.28
N TYR A 282 10.10 -22.35 -23.79
CA TYR A 282 10.06 -22.05 -25.23
C TYR A 282 10.21 -20.56 -25.51
N ASN A 283 11.32 -20.20 -26.15
CA ASN A 283 11.62 -18.81 -26.47
C ASN A 283 10.58 -18.21 -27.43
N GLY A 284 10.10 -17.00 -27.12
CA GLY A 284 9.02 -16.35 -27.85
C GLY A 284 7.59 -16.73 -27.39
N THR A 285 7.45 -17.62 -26.40
CA THR A 285 6.16 -17.86 -25.72
C THR A 285 6.04 -16.92 -24.52
N VAL A 286 4.88 -16.28 -24.39
CA VAL A 286 4.53 -15.43 -23.25
C VAL A 286 3.49 -16.15 -22.42
N LEU A 287 3.87 -16.58 -21.23
CA LEU A 287 2.97 -17.16 -20.23
C LEU A 287 2.81 -16.15 -19.10
N LYS A 288 1.57 -15.84 -18.71
CA LYS A 288 1.27 -14.87 -17.66
C LYS A 288 0.25 -15.42 -16.67
N VAL A 289 0.34 -14.99 -15.42
CA VAL A 289 -0.78 -15.04 -14.47
C VAL A 289 -1.38 -13.65 -14.39
N LEU A 290 -2.65 -13.52 -14.77
CA LEU A 290 -3.37 -12.24 -14.78
C LEU A 290 -3.97 -11.93 -13.40
N PRO A 291 -4.27 -10.65 -13.11
CA PRO A 291 -5.15 -10.27 -12.01
C PRO A 291 -6.46 -11.08 -12.07
N GLY A 292 -6.76 -11.80 -10.99
CA GLY A 292 -7.84 -12.80 -10.96
C GLY A 292 -7.38 -14.27 -11.03
N GLY A 293 -6.06 -14.52 -11.07
CA GLY A 293 -5.47 -15.85 -10.93
C GLY A 293 -5.55 -16.71 -12.20
N THR A 294 -5.95 -16.13 -13.33
CA THR A 294 -6.05 -16.84 -14.61
C THR A 294 -4.70 -16.90 -15.30
N ILE A 295 -4.29 -18.08 -15.74
CA ILE A 295 -3.07 -18.28 -16.52
C ILE A 295 -3.40 -18.04 -18.00
N SER A 296 -2.75 -17.07 -18.64
CA SER A 296 -2.83 -16.84 -20.08
C SER A 296 -1.54 -17.23 -20.78
N VAL A 297 -1.64 -17.79 -21.98
CA VAL A 297 -0.50 -18.19 -22.80
C VAL A 297 -0.65 -17.64 -24.21
N ILE A 298 0.46 -17.17 -24.78
CA ILE A 298 0.58 -16.74 -26.17
C ILE A 298 1.79 -17.45 -26.76
N CYS A 299 1.55 -18.26 -27.80
CA CYS A 299 2.60 -18.99 -28.50
C CYS A 299 2.94 -18.34 -29.86
N PRO A 300 4.22 -18.37 -30.29
CA PRO A 300 4.65 -17.73 -31.54
C PRO A 300 4.15 -18.47 -32.79
N SER A 301 4.27 -17.84 -33.97
CA SER A 301 3.79 -18.37 -35.25
C SER A 301 4.34 -19.76 -35.64
N GLY A 302 5.54 -20.11 -35.17
CA GLY A 302 6.16 -21.41 -35.41
C GLY A 302 5.77 -22.50 -34.40
N TRP A 303 4.91 -22.19 -33.42
CA TRP A 303 4.46 -23.16 -32.41
C TRP A 303 3.46 -24.16 -33.00
N ARG A 304 3.59 -25.43 -32.62
CA ARG A 304 2.65 -26.48 -33.00
C ARG A 304 1.88 -26.98 -31.79
N PRO A 305 0.58 -27.31 -31.90
CA PRO A 305 -0.23 -27.75 -30.75
C PRO A 305 0.33 -28.98 -30.01
N GLU A 306 1.05 -29.87 -30.71
CA GLU A 306 1.73 -31.02 -30.12
C GLU A 306 2.96 -30.68 -29.26
N ASN A 307 3.45 -29.43 -29.34
CA ASN A 307 4.56 -29.00 -28.51
C ASN A 307 4.15 -28.99 -27.03
N ILE A 308 5.14 -29.22 -26.18
CA ILE A 308 4.97 -29.23 -24.74
C ILE A 308 5.61 -27.95 -24.18
N LEU A 309 4.81 -27.15 -23.50
CA LEU A 309 5.29 -25.96 -22.80
C LEU A 309 5.49 -26.30 -21.33
N TYR A 310 6.73 -26.35 -20.89
CA TYR A 310 7.06 -26.50 -19.46
C TYR A 310 7.12 -25.12 -18.83
N PHE A 311 6.62 -25.02 -17.61
CA PHE A 311 6.65 -23.79 -16.85
C PHE A 311 6.83 -24.06 -15.36
N ASN A 312 7.41 -23.08 -14.69
CA ASN A 312 7.44 -22.96 -13.25
C ASN A 312 7.37 -21.49 -12.87
N GLY A 313 6.77 -21.23 -11.72
CA GLY A 313 6.58 -19.88 -11.25
C GLY A 313 6.32 -19.87 -9.76
N THR A 314 6.66 -18.75 -9.16
CA THR A 314 6.32 -18.45 -7.79
C THR A 314 5.85 -17.01 -7.73
N TYR A 315 4.74 -16.77 -7.05
CA TYR A 315 4.36 -15.42 -6.68
C TYR A 315 3.74 -15.39 -5.30
N THR A 316 3.83 -14.22 -4.69
CA THR A 316 3.25 -13.94 -3.38
C THR A 316 2.10 -12.96 -3.60
N VAL A 317 0.98 -13.24 -2.94
CA VAL A 317 -0.17 -12.35 -2.86
C VAL A 317 -0.27 -11.73 -1.48
#